data_AF-A0A380E547-F1
#
_entry.id   AF-A0A380E547-F1
#
_cell.length_a   1.000
_cell.length_b   1.000
_cell.length_c   1.000
_cell.angle_alpha   90.00
_cell.angle_beta   90.00
_cell.angle_gamma   90.00
#
_symmetry.space_group_name_H-M   'P 1'
#
loop_
_entity.id
_entity.type
_entity.pdbx_description
1 polymer ?
#
loop_
_entity_poly.entity_id
_entity_poly.type
_entity_poly.pdbx_seq_one_letter_code
_entity_poly.pdbx_strand_id
1 'polypeptide(L)'
;MGPTAVSEVTEQIARVIFILIGSYLVLNVFDGSILLANGIATFAAAVGAIIGIFTLWYYWRKRKHNIDRMVESDYTDIDVSYGKMYKEIIAYSIPFVIVSLNYPLFNLVDQFTHNGALSLVGIPSQLQDIFFNMLNMSTNKIVMIPTSLSAGLCSKFNSLYYKNIC
;
A
#
# COMPACT_ATOMS: atom_id res chain seq x y z
N MET A 1 -14.22 4.17 4.23
CA MET A 1 -13.03 3.30 4.22
C MET A 1 -12.85 2.46 5.49
N GLY A 2 -13.82 2.39 6.42
CA GLY A 2 -13.65 1.70 7.71
C GLY A 2 -13.23 0.22 7.63
N PRO A 3 -13.95 -0.66 6.90
CA PRO A 3 -13.55 -2.07 6.75
C PRO A 3 -12.21 -2.24 6.03
N THR A 4 -11.97 -1.42 5.00
CA THR A 4 -10.75 -1.48 4.18
C THR A 4 -9.52 -1.10 4.99
N ALA A 5 -9.58 -0.02 5.78
CA ALA A 5 -8.49 0.39 6.65
C ALA A 5 -8.17 -0.67 7.72
N VAL A 6 -9.19 -1.33 8.28
CA VAL A 6 -8.98 -2.45 9.21
C VAL A 6 -8.30 -3.63 8.52
N SER A 7 -8.70 -3.96 7.29
CA SER A 7 -8.05 -5.02 6.52
C SER A 7 -6.59 -4.70 6.22
N GLU A 8 -6.28 -3.47 5.80
CA GLU A 8 -4.91 -3.04 5.51
C GLU A 8 -4.02 -3.15 6.75
N VAL A 9 -4.48 -2.66 7.91
CA VAL A 9 -3.70 -2.77 9.16
C VAL A 9 -3.52 -4.22 9.57
N THR A 10 -4.56 -5.05 9.45
CA THR A 10 -4.48 -6.47 9.84
C THR A 10 -3.54 -7.24 8.91
N GLU A 11 -3.60 -6.99 7.60
CA GLU A 11 -2.66 -7.52 6.63
C GLU A 11 -1.22 -7.14 6.98
N GLN A 12 -0.97 -5.86 7.27
CA GLN A 12 0.39 -5.38 7.53
C GLN A 12 0.96 -5.97 8.82
N ILE A 13 0.16 -6.08 9.88
CA ILE A 13 0.58 -6.76 11.12
C ILE A 13 0.92 -8.22 10.84
N ALA A 14 0.04 -8.94 10.14
CA ALA A 14 0.26 -10.33 9.80
C ALA A 14 1.55 -10.53 8.97
N ARG A 15 1.75 -9.69 7.96
CA ARG A 15 2.95 -9.71 7.10
C ARG A 15 4.22 -9.50 7.91
N VAL A 16 4.27 -8.50 8.79
CA VAL A 16 5.45 -8.22 9.63
C VAL A 16 5.73 -9.37 10.59
N ILE A 17 4.70 -9.91 11.25
CA ILE A 17 4.85 -11.06 12.16
C ILE A 17 5.41 -12.28 11.41
N PHE A 18 4.89 -12.59 10.22
CA PHE A 18 5.37 -13.71 9.41
C PHE A 18 6.80 -13.51 8.91
N ILE A 19 7.17 -12.30 8.49
CA ILE A 19 8.55 -12.00 8.09
C ILE A 19 9.50 -12.22 9.27
N LEU A 20 9.18 -11.66 10.44
CA LEU A 20 10.04 -11.75 11.62
C LEU A 20 10.18 -13.19 12.13
N ILE A 21 9.05 -13.88 12.34
CA ILE A 21 9.06 -15.26 12.83
C ILE A 21 9.67 -16.19 11.78
N GLY A 22 9.25 -16.09 10.52
CA GLY A 22 9.73 -16.93 9.43
C GLY A 22 11.23 -16.80 9.21
N SER A 23 11.74 -15.56 9.13
CA SER A 23 13.18 -15.33 8.94
C SER A 23 13.98 -15.74 10.18
N TYR A 24 13.46 -15.50 11.38
CA TYR A 24 14.12 -15.90 12.63
C TYR A 24 14.26 -17.41 12.74
N LEU A 25 13.19 -18.17 12.45
CA LEU A 25 13.22 -19.63 12.49
C LEU A 25 14.20 -20.19 11.47
N VAL A 26 14.18 -19.68 10.24
CA VAL A 26 15.11 -20.12 9.19
C VAL A 26 16.56 -19.90 9.60
N LEU A 27 16.90 -18.73 10.14
CA LEU A 27 18.29 -18.36 10.44
C LEU A 27 18.81 -18.96 11.75
N ASN A 28 17.97 -19.10 12.79
CA ASN A 28 18.43 -19.48 14.14
C ASN A 28 18.04 -20.90 14.57
N VAL A 29 17.07 -21.53 13.90
CA VAL A 29 16.60 -22.88 14.27
C VAL A 29 16.97 -23.89 13.21
N PHE A 30 16.85 -23.52 11.94
CA PHE A 30 17.13 -24.42 10.81
C PHE A 30 18.53 -24.24 10.20
N ASP A 31 19.36 -23.33 10.75
CA ASP A 31 20.68 -22.94 10.21
C ASP A 31 20.64 -22.70 8.68
N GLY A 32 19.52 -22.17 8.21
CA GLY A 32 19.25 -21.96 6.80
C GLY A 32 20.05 -20.79 6.23
N SER A 33 20.18 -20.74 4.91
CA SER A 33 20.84 -19.63 4.24
C SER A 33 19.97 -18.36 4.27
N ILE A 34 20.63 -17.20 4.18
CA ILE A 34 19.97 -15.89 4.00
C ILE A 34 19.02 -15.91 2.79
N LEU A 35 19.38 -16.65 1.74
CA LEU A 35 18.54 -16.82 0.55
C LEU A 35 17.20 -17.49 0.89
N LEU A 36 17.23 -18.56 1.70
CA LEU A 36 16.01 -19.27 2.12
C LEU A 36 15.15 -18.39 3.04
N ALA A 37 15.79 -17.63 3.94
CA ALA A 37 15.10 -16.68 4.81
C ALA A 37 14.38 -15.60 3.99
N ASN A 38 15.03 -15.07 2.95
CA ASN A 38 14.41 -14.11 2.04
C ASN A 38 13.24 -14.72 1.25
N GLY A 39 13.35 -15.99 0.86
CA GLY A 39 12.23 -16.71 0.22
C GLY A 39 11.01 -16.85 1.12
N ILE A 40 11.19 -17.13 2.41
CA ILE A 40 10.10 -17.16 3.39
C ILE A 40 9.53 -15.76 3.64
N ALA A 41 10.40 -14.75 3.71
CA ALA A 41 9.97 -13.37 3.89
C ALA A 41 9.10 -12.85 2.73
N THR A 42 9.39 -13.24 1.48
CA THR A 42 8.53 -12.87 0.34
C THR A 42 7.19 -13.60 0.36
N PHE A 43 7.15 -14.86 0.79
CA PHE A 43 5.92 -15.63 0.94
C PHE A 43 4.97 -15.05 2.00
N ALA A 44 5.50 -14.32 2.99
CA ALA A 44 4.69 -13.63 3.99
C ALA A 44 3.65 -12.66 3.38
N ALA A 45 3.90 -12.13 2.18
CA ALA A 45 2.93 -11.31 1.46
C ALA A 45 1.64 -12.08 1.11
N ALA A 46 1.76 -13.35 0.71
CA ALA A 46 0.60 -14.20 0.40
C ALA A 46 -0.22 -14.48 1.67
N VAL A 47 0.45 -14.76 2.78
CA VAL A 47 -0.22 -15.01 4.07
C VAL A 47 -0.93 -13.76 4.58
N GLY A 48 -0.29 -12.60 4.48
CA GLY A 48 -0.90 -11.31 4.81
C GLY A 48 -2.16 -11.05 3.98
N ALA A 49 -2.11 -11.29 2.67
CA ALA A 49 -3.27 -11.13 1.78
C ALA A 49 -4.43 -12.05 2.15
N ILE A 50 -4.16 -13.31 2.49
CA ILE A 50 -5.18 -14.26 2.96
C ILE A 50 -5.89 -13.72 4.20
N ILE A 51 -5.12 -13.24 5.18
CA ILE A 51 -5.67 -12.67 6.42
C ILE A 51 -6.49 -11.40 6.12
N GLY A 52 -6.01 -10.52 5.23
CA GLY A 52 -6.77 -9.35 4.77
C GLY A 52 -8.12 -9.74 4.16
N ILE A 53 -8.13 -10.70 3.25
CA ILE A 53 -9.36 -11.22 2.61
C ILE A 53 -10.33 -11.79 3.65
N PHE A 54 -9.85 -12.58 4.62
CA PHE A 54 -10.71 -13.07 5.70
C PHE A 54 -11.33 -11.95 6.53
N THR A 55 -10.55 -10.89 6.80
CA THR A 55 -11.00 -9.72 7.55
C THR A 55 -12.14 -9.00 6.80
N LEU A 56 -11.95 -8.76 5.49
CA LEU A 56 -12.97 -8.19 4.61
C LEU A 56 -14.22 -9.07 4.53
N TRP A 57 -14.05 -10.38 4.36
CA TRP A 57 -15.14 -11.34 4.26
C TRP A 57 -16.00 -11.36 5.53
N TYR A 58 -15.37 -11.33 6.71
CA TYR A 58 -16.05 -11.23 7.99
C TYR A 58 -16.90 -9.94 8.08
N TYR A 59 -16.32 -8.78 7.73
CA TYR A 59 -17.04 -7.52 7.75
C TYR A 59 -18.17 -7.47 6.71
N TRP A 60 -17.99 -8.08 5.54
CA TRP A 60 -19.01 -8.17 4.51
C TRP A 60 -20.21 -8.97 5.01
N ARG A 61 -20.00 -10.16 5.58
CA ARG A 61 -21.07 -10.98 6.18
C ARG A 61 -21.83 -10.22 7.26
N LYS A 62 -21.12 -9.47 8.11
CA LYS A 62 -21.74 -8.69 9.20
C LYS A 62 -22.55 -7.48 8.72
N ARG A 63 -22.15 -6.87 7.60
CA ARG A 63 -22.85 -5.69 7.03
C ARG A 63 -23.89 -6.04 5.97
N LYS A 64 -23.89 -7.28 5.46
CA LYS A 64 -24.77 -7.71 4.36
C LYS A 64 -26.25 -7.40 4.60
N HIS A 65 -26.77 -7.66 5.80
CA HIS A 65 -28.16 -7.34 6.14
C HIS A 65 -28.51 -5.86 6.00
N ASN A 66 -27.59 -4.95 6.36
CA ASN A 66 -27.82 -3.51 6.21
C ASN A 66 -27.75 -3.06 4.75
N ILE A 67 -26.84 -3.66 3.97
CA ILE A 67 -26.72 -3.38 2.53
C ILE A 67 -27.98 -3.84 1.80
N ASP A 68 -28.45 -5.06 2.10
CA ASP A 68 -29.65 -5.62 1.45
C ASP A 68 -30.90 -4.76 1.76
N ARG A 69 -31.03 -4.22 2.99
CA ARG A 69 -32.10 -3.26 3.33
C ARG A 69 -32.00 -1.91 2.62
N MET A 70 -30.78 -1.43 2.36
CA MET A 70 -30.57 -0.17 1.62
C MET A 70 -30.94 -0.33 0.15
N VAL A 71 -30.69 -1.51 -0.43
CA VAL A 71 -31.08 -1.86 -1.80
C VAL A 71 -32.60 -1.97 -1.93
N GLU A 72 -33.29 -2.56 -0.94
CA GLU A 72 -34.77 -2.63 -0.93
C GLU A 72 -35.45 -1.25 -0.78
N SER A 73 -34.76 -0.27 -0.18
CA SER A 73 -35.27 1.10 -0.01
C SER A 73 -34.93 2.05 -1.16
N ASP A 74 -34.24 1.56 -2.20
CA ASP A 74 -33.88 2.37 -3.36
C ASP A 74 -35.03 2.41 -4.37
N TYR A 75 -35.66 3.58 -4.51
CA TYR A 75 -36.74 3.84 -5.47
C TYR A 75 -36.24 4.55 -6.74
N THR A 76 -34.93 4.68 -6.89
CA THR A 76 -34.31 5.42 -7.99
C THR A 76 -34.01 4.44 -9.13
N ASP A 77 -34.87 4.42 -10.15
CA ASP A 77 -34.77 3.57 -11.35
C ASP A 77 -33.63 4.05 -12.29
N ILE A 78 -32.42 4.17 -11.75
CA ILE A 78 -31.22 4.61 -12.48
C ILE A 78 -30.50 3.38 -13.01
N ASP A 79 -30.88 2.93 -14.21
CA ASP A 79 -30.14 1.88 -14.92
C ASP A 79 -28.89 2.49 -15.57
N VAL A 80 -27.77 2.42 -14.85
CA VAL A 80 -26.48 2.87 -15.37
C VAL A 80 -25.89 1.76 -16.23
N SER A 81 -25.83 1.97 -17.54
CA SER A 81 -25.19 1.02 -18.46
C SER A 81 -23.77 0.69 -18.01
N TYR A 82 -23.48 -0.61 -17.79
CA TYR A 82 -22.17 -1.11 -17.37
C TYR A 82 -21.02 -0.56 -18.21
N GLY A 83 -21.21 -0.42 -19.53
CA GLY A 83 -20.18 0.11 -20.44
C GLY A 83 -19.81 1.57 -20.16
N LYS A 84 -20.79 2.40 -19.76
CA LYS A 84 -20.54 3.80 -19.38
C LYS A 84 -19.77 3.86 -18.06
N MET A 85 -20.13 3.02 -17.10
CA MET A 85 -19.45 2.91 -15.81
C MET A 85 -17.98 2.49 -15.98
N TYR A 86 -17.68 1.46 -16.77
CA TYR A 86 -16.30 1.05 -17.04
C TYR A 86 -15.49 2.15 -17.73
N LYS A 87 -16.08 2.85 -18.71
CA LYS A 87 -15.42 3.96 -19.40
C LYS A 87 -15.06 5.09 -18.43
N GLU A 88 -15.97 5.41 -17.52
CA GLU A 88 -15.78 6.44 -16.50
C GLU A 88 -14.71 6.05 -15.48
N ILE A 89 -14.73 4.80 -15.00
CA ILE A 89 -13.69 4.25 -14.12
C ILE A 89 -12.31 4.33 -14.80
N ILE A 90 -12.19 3.90 -16.05
CA ILE A 90 -10.91 3.94 -16.78
C ILE A 90 -10.46 5.38 -17.01
N ALA A 91 -11.36 6.27 -17.42
CA ALA A 91 -11.05 7.67 -17.64
C ALA A 91 -10.53 8.37 -16.38
N TYR A 92 -11.11 8.08 -15.21
CA TYR A 92 -10.62 8.59 -13.92
C TYR A 92 -9.34 7.90 -13.45
N SER A 93 -9.14 6.63 -13.80
CA SER A 93 -7.94 5.88 -13.39
C SER A 93 -6.67 6.38 -14.10
N ILE A 94 -6.76 6.85 -15.35
CA ILE A 94 -5.59 7.33 -16.12
C ILE A 94 -4.80 8.44 -15.40
N PRO A 95 -5.40 9.60 -15.04
CA PRO A 95 -4.67 10.66 -14.37
C PRO A 95 -4.17 10.21 -12.99
N PHE A 96 -4.95 9.37 -12.28
CA PHE A 96 -4.54 8.83 -10.99
C PHE A 96 -3.28 7.95 -11.09
N VAL A 97 -3.24 7.06 -12.09
CA VAL A 97 -2.08 6.19 -12.35
C VAL A 97 -0.85 7.05 -12.66
N ILE A 98 -0.97 8.05 -13.54
CA ILE A 98 0.15 8.95 -13.89
C ILE A 98 0.71 9.62 -12.63
N VAL A 99 -0.15 10.14 -11.75
CA VAL A 99 0.28 10.77 -10.50
C VAL A 99 0.96 9.75 -9.57
N SER A 100 0.40 8.54 -9.46
CA SER A 100 0.94 7.48 -8.60
C SER A 100 2.29 6.92 -9.07
N LEU A 101 2.57 6.99 -10.38
CA LEU A 101 3.82 6.51 -10.98
C LEU A 101 5.00 7.45 -10.75
N ASN A 102 4.77 8.71 -10.33
CA ASN A 102 5.86 9.66 -10.11
C ASN A 102 6.88 9.15 -9.09
N TYR A 103 6.43 8.58 -7.97
CA TYR A 103 7.33 8.10 -6.92
C TYR A 103 8.26 6.96 -7.38
N PRO A 104 7.77 5.85 -7.98
CA PRO A 104 8.66 4.81 -8.49
C PRO A 104 9.54 5.31 -9.64
N LEU A 105 9.06 6.25 -10.47
CA LEU A 105 9.89 6.86 -11.52
C LEU A 105 11.06 7.67 -10.94
N PHE A 106 10.82 8.48 -9.91
CA PHE A 106 11.91 9.21 -9.24
C PHE A 106 12.92 8.26 -8.59
N ASN A 107 12.46 7.22 -7.89
CA ASN A 107 13.39 6.22 -7.33
C ASN A 107 14.24 5.54 -8.41
N LEU A 108 13.67 5.29 -9.60
CA LEU A 108 14.39 4.70 -10.72
C LEU A 108 15.45 5.66 -11.28
N VAL A 109 15.09 6.94 -11.49
CA VAL A 109 16.03 7.98 -11.91
C VAL A 109 17.17 8.14 -10.90
N ASP A 110 16.85 8.19 -9.60
CA ASP A 110 17.83 8.30 -8.53
C ASP A 110 18.76 7.08 -8.51
N GLN A 111 18.23 5.87 -8.67
CA GLN A 111 19.03 4.65 -8.70
C GLN A 111 20.05 4.62 -9.85
N PHE A 112 19.70 5.17 -11.03
CA PHE A 112 20.62 5.23 -12.17
C PHE A 112 21.58 6.43 -12.14
N THR A 113 21.18 7.54 -11.51
CA THR A 113 21.92 8.82 -11.62
C THR A 113 22.80 9.11 -10.41
N HIS A 114 22.40 8.68 -9.21
CA HIS A 114 23.01 9.10 -7.94
C HIS A 114 24.49 8.70 -7.81
N ASN A 115 24.80 7.42 -7.98
CA ASN A 115 26.18 6.93 -7.86
C ASN A 115 27.08 7.49 -8.97
N GLY A 116 26.54 7.64 -10.20
CA GLY A 116 27.26 8.27 -11.31
C GLY A 116 27.62 9.73 -11.04
N ALA A 117 26.69 10.51 -10.50
CA ALA A 117 26.91 11.91 -10.17
C ALA A 117 27.97 12.10 -9.06
N LEU A 118 27.95 11.28 -8.01
CA LEU A 118 28.94 11.33 -6.93
C LEU A 118 30.33 10.87 -7.39
N SER A 119 30.39 9.92 -8.31
CA SER A 119 31.66 9.47 -8.91
C SER A 119 32.34 10.59 -9.71
N LEU A 120 31.57 11.46 -10.40
CA LEU A 120 32.12 12.59 -11.15
C LEU A 120 32.77 13.66 -10.26
N VAL A 121 32.34 13.76 -9.00
CA VAL A 121 32.88 14.70 -8.00
C VAL A 121 34.04 14.08 -7.20
N GLY A 122 34.39 12.81 -7.48
CA GLY A 122 35.51 12.12 -6.83
C GLY A 122 35.21 11.52 -5.46
N ILE A 123 33.92 11.32 -5.12
CA ILE A 123 33.54 10.68 -3.86
C ILE A 123 33.85 9.17 -3.92
N PRO A 124 34.45 8.57 -2.86
CA PRO A 124 34.72 7.13 -2.82
C PRO A 124 33.43 6.30 -2.91
N SER A 125 33.45 5.20 -3.66
CA SER A 125 32.30 4.30 -3.88
C SER A 125 31.63 3.84 -2.58
N GLN A 126 32.42 3.58 -1.54
CA GLN A 126 31.92 3.20 -0.21
C GLN A 126 31.01 4.27 0.43
N LEU A 127 31.30 5.55 0.22
CA LEU A 127 30.47 6.65 0.72
C LEU A 127 29.21 6.84 -0.13
N GLN A 128 29.29 6.56 -1.44
CA GLN A 128 28.16 6.66 -2.36
C GLN A 128 27.04 5.70 -1.97
N ASP A 129 27.37 4.43 -1.72
CA ASP A 129 26.37 3.41 -1.34
C ASP A 129 25.73 3.70 0.02
N ILE A 130 26.48 4.29 0.95
CA ILE A 130 25.96 4.72 2.25
C ILE A 130 24.98 5.88 2.08
N PHE A 131 25.33 6.91 1.29
CA PHE A 131 24.43 8.04 1.03
C PHE A 131 23.19 7.62 0.26
N PHE A 132 23.33 6.73 -0.74
CA PHE A 132 22.21 6.18 -1.48
C PHE A 132 21.26 5.40 -0.58
N ASN A 133 21.79 4.55 0.30
CA ASN A 133 20.98 3.81 1.28
C ASN A 133 20.28 4.73 2.29
N MET A 134 20.94 5.81 2.72
CA MET A 134 20.34 6.78 3.63
C MET A 134 19.14 7.46 2.97
N LEU A 135 19.30 7.90 1.71
CA LEU A 135 18.24 8.53 0.91
C LEU A 135 17.07 7.56 0.64
N ASN A 136 17.36 6.36 0.13
CA ASN A 136 16.30 5.44 -0.31
C ASN A 136 15.60 4.71 0.84
N MET A 137 16.33 4.32 1.89
CA MET A 137 15.79 3.47 2.94
C MET A 137 15.38 4.24 4.19
N SER A 138 16.19 5.21 4.62
CA SER A 138 15.98 5.89 5.91
C SER A 138 15.12 7.14 5.75
N THR A 139 15.42 7.98 4.77
CA THR A 139 14.66 9.22 4.52
C THR A 139 13.22 8.94 4.10
N ASN A 140 13.00 7.97 3.22
CA ASN A 140 11.64 7.59 2.80
C ASN A 140 10.73 7.18 3.96
N LYS A 141 11.27 6.50 4.99
CA LYS A 141 10.50 6.14 6.19
C LYS A 141 10.07 7.38 6.98
N ILE A 142 10.91 8.40 7.05
CA ILE A 142 10.60 9.67 7.74
C ILE A 142 9.57 10.49 6.95
N VAL A 143 9.73 10.58 5.62
CA VAL A 143 8.80 11.30 4.72
C VAL A 143 7.39 10.69 4.74
N MET A 144 7.27 9.40 5.03
CA MET A 144 5.99 8.72 5.14
C MET A 144 5.15 9.22 6.34
N ILE A 145 5.77 9.73 7.41
CA ILE A 145 5.06 10.18 8.61
C ILE A 145 4.14 11.37 8.30
N PRO A 146 4.60 12.52 7.77
CA PRO A 146 3.73 13.61 7.34
C PRO A 146 2.73 13.22 6.26
N THR A 147 3.15 12.37 5.32
CA THR A 147 2.31 11.92 4.21
C THR A 147 1.10 11.13 4.72
N SER A 148 1.31 10.22 5.67
CA SER A 148 0.23 9.44 6.30
C SER A 148 -0.75 10.31 7.08
N LEU A 149 -0.25 11.32 7.81
CA LEU A 149 -1.07 12.30 8.51
C LEU A 149 -1.93 13.12 7.53
N SER A 150 -1.32 13.57 6.43
CA SER A 150 -2.00 14.34 5.38
C SER A 150 -3.13 13.55 4.72
N ALA A 151 -2.87 12.28 4.38
CA ALA A 151 -3.88 11.38 3.82
C ALA A 151 -5.06 11.17 4.81
N GLY A 152 -4.74 10.96 6.09
CA GLY A 152 -5.73 10.84 7.16
C GLY A 152 -6.63 12.07 7.27
N LEU A 153 -6.03 13.27 7.29
CA LEU A 153 -6.78 14.54 7.34
C LEU A 153 -7.65 14.74 6.10
N CYS A 154 -7.12 14.49 4.89
CA CYS A 154 -7.85 14.62 3.64
C CYS A 154 -9.10 13.72 3.60
N SER A 155 -8.97 12.47 4.04
CA SER A 155 -10.11 11.54 4.10
C SER A 155 -11.24 12.01 5.01
N LYS A 156 -10.91 12.69 6.11
CA LYS A 156 -11.88 13.23 7.07
C LYS A 156 -12.57 14.49 6.53
N PHE A 157 -11.84 15.35 5.83
CA PHE A 157 -12.40 16.52 5.16
C PHE A 157 -13.43 16.13 4.08
N ASN A 158 -13.12 15.14 3.24
CA ASN A 158 -14.05 14.68 2.20
C ASN A 158 -15.37 14.15 2.80
N SER A 159 -15.28 13.39 3.91
CA SER A 159 -16.45 12.90 4.66
C SER A 159 -17.29 14.02 5.26
N LEU A 160 -16.66 15.09 5.78
CA LEU A 160 -17.35 16.28 6.31
C LEU A 160 -18.04 17.10 5.21
N TYR A 161 -17.45 17.16 4.01
CA TYR A 161 -18.00 17.91 2.89
C TYR A 161 -19.30 17.27 2.37
N TYR A 162 -19.30 15.95 2.18
CA TYR A 162 -20.50 15.21 1.76
C TYR A 162 -21.63 15.26 2.78
N LYS A 163 -21.32 15.28 4.08
CA LYS A 163 -22.32 15.33 5.15
C LYS A 163 -22.97 16.71 5.34
N ASN A 164 -22.49 17.75 4.66
CA ASN A 164 -23.08 19.10 4.66
C ASN A 164 -23.86 19.40 3.35
N ILE A 165 -23.82 18.51 2.37
CA ILE A 165 -24.50 18.66 1.07
C ILE A 165 -25.76 17.78 0.96
N CYS A 166 -25.86 16.72 1.78
CA CYS A 166 -27.09 15.94 2.00
C CYS A 166 -27.70 16.29 3.36
#